data_AF-A0AAP0R528-F1
#
_entry.id   AF-A0AAP0R528-F1
#
_cell.length_a   1.000
_cell.length_b   1.000
_cell.length_c   1.000
_cell.angle_alpha   90.00
_cell.angle_beta   90.00
_cell.angle_gamma   90.00
#
_symmetry.space_group_name_H-M   'P 1'
#
loop_
_entity.id
_entity.type
_entity.pdbx_description
1 polymer ?
#
loop_
_entity_poly.entity_id
_entity_poly.type
_entity_poly.pdbx_seq_one_letter_code
_entity_poly.pdbx_strand_id
1 'polypeptide(L)'
;MGRAGWVGGKWTVSRTTVGDDGLCKCCGEKLATIDLDPIETENFAESVASIATKREKNSSFQKFQKWLDYYGPFEAVVDAANVGLFSQRRFMPSKINAVVNGIRQIASFKEMATHCFA
;
A
#
# COMPACT_ATOMS: atom_id res chain seq x y z
N MET A 1 -21.96 7.99 -9.10
CA MET A 1 -22.23 8.54 -10.45
C MET A 1 -21.92 7.46 -11.48
N GLY A 2 -22.86 6.74 -12.06
CA GLY A 2 -23.94 7.23 -12.92
C GLY A 2 -23.46 7.15 -14.37
N ARG A 3 -23.68 6.02 -15.06
CA ARG A 3 -23.44 5.91 -16.51
C ARG A 3 -24.46 6.78 -17.25
N ALA A 4 -24.18 8.07 -17.36
CA ALA A 4 -24.75 8.90 -18.41
C ALA A 4 -24.03 8.55 -19.72
N GLY A 5 -24.76 8.53 -20.84
CA GLY A 5 -24.20 8.22 -22.16
C GLY A 5 -23.16 9.26 -22.63
N TRP A 6 -22.80 9.19 -23.91
CA TRP A 6 -21.89 10.16 -24.53
C TRP A 6 -22.39 11.61 -24.35
N VAL A 7 -21.49 12.51 -23.96
CA VAL A 7 -21.76 13.95 -23.85
C VAL A 7 -20.88 14.67 -24.88
N GLY A 8 -21.47 15.52 -25.73
CA GLY A 8 -20.74 16.39 -26.67
C GLY A 8 -20.79 15.98 -28.15
N GLY A 9 -19.82 16.46 -28.94
CA GLY A 9 -19.76 16.38 -30.42
C GLY A 9 -18.38 15.99 -30.97
N LYS A 10 -17.73 16.83 -31.78
CA LYS A 10 -16.39 16.56 -32.35
C LYS A 10 -15.33 16.44 -31.25
N TRP A 11 -14.57 15.35 -31.26
CA TRP A 11 -13.51 15.09 -30.28
C TRP A 11 -12.15 15.57 -30.76
N THR A 12 -11.41 16.25 -29.89
CA THR A 12 -9.97 16.47 -30.06
C THR A 12 -9.25 15.34 -29.34
N VAL A 13 -8.41 14.59 -30.06
CA VAL A 13 -7.66 13.47 -29.52
C VAL A 13 -6.18 13.79 -29.61
N SER A 14 -5.47 13.65 -28.50
CA SER A 14 -4.03 13.90 -28.41
C SER A 14 -3.34 12.84 -27.56
N ARG A 15 -2.04 12.63 -27.80
CA ARG A 15 -1.17 11.87 -26.90
C ARG A 15 -0.47 12.85 -25.98
N THR A 16 -0.50 12.58 -24.68
CA THR A 16 0.09 13.45 -23.65
C THR A 16 0.61 12.62 -22.48
N THR A 17 1.18 13.29 -21.48
CA THR A 17 1.57 12.69 -20.20
C THR A 17 0.82 13.38 -19.07
N VAL A 18 0.79 12.73 -17.91
CA VAL A 18 0.25 13.28 -16.67
C VAL A 18 1.44 13.59 -15.76
N GLY A 19 1.41 14.75 -15.09
CA GLY A 19 2.42 15.13 -14.10
C GLY A 19 2.27 14.37 -12.78
N ASP A 20 3.28 14.46 -11.91
CA ASP A 20 3.26 13.83 -10.59
C ASP A 20 2.19 14.44 -9.66
N ASP A 21 1.68 15.61 -10.01
CA ASP A 21 0.53 16.30 -9.39
C ASP A 21 -0.84 15.77 -9.88
N GLY A 22 -0.84 14.84 -10.83
CA GLY A 22 -2.04 14.28 -11.46
C GLY A 22 -2.63 15.16 -12.58
N LEU A 23 -1.94 16.21 -13.03
CA LEU A 23 -2.42 17.09 -14.09
C LEU A 23 -2.07 16.58 -15.49
N CYS A 24 -3.07 16.53 -16.38
CA CYS A 24 -2.87 16.22 -17.79
C CYS A 24 -2.15 17.37 -18.52
N LYS A 25 -0.99 17.11 -19.14
CA LYS A 25 -0.20 18.16 -19.82
C LYS A 25 -0.84 18.72 -21.11
N CYS A 26 -1.95 18.14 -21.58
CA CYS A 26 -2.66 18.64 -22.77
C CYS A 26 -3.83 19.56 -22.43
N CYS A 27 -4.67 19.19 -21.45
CA CYS A 27 -5.88 19.95 -21.10
C CYS A 27 -5.81 20.63 -19.73
N GLY A 28 -4.78 20.37 -18.94
CA GLY A 28 -4.61 20.93 -17.59
C GLY A 28 -5.55 20.32 -16.53
N GLU A 29 -6.44 19.40 -16.91
CA GLU A 29 -7.37 18.75 -15.98
C GLU A 29 -6.66 17.79 -15.02
N LYS A 30 -7.17 17.71 -13.79
CA LYS A 30 -6.66 16.81 -12.75
C LYS A 30 -7.39 15.47 -12.77
N LEU A 31 -6.64 14.37 -12.76
CA LEU A 31 -7.21 13.05 -12.58
C LEU A 31 -7.86 12.92 -11.20
N ALA A 32 -8.99 12.22 -11.13
CA ALA A 32 -9.62 11.86 -9.88
C ALA A 32 -8.88 10.68 -9.22
N THR A 33 -8.73 10.73 -7.90
CA THR A 33 -8.40 9.55 -7.09
C THR A 33 -9.66 8.73 -6.92
N ILE A 34 -9.58 7.43 -7.18
CA ILE A 34 -10.71 6.51 -7.03
C ILE A 34 -10.56 5.82 -5.67
N ASP A 35 -11.54 6.03 -4.80
CA ASP A 35 -11.60 5.36 -3.51
C ASP A 35 -11.87 3.86 -3.70
N LEU A 36 -11.20 3.04 -2.91
CA LEU A 36 -11.45 1.60 -2.87
C LEU A 36 -12.67 1.31 -2.00
N ASP A 37 -13.53 0.40 -2.45
CA ASP A 37 -14.72 0.02 -1.71
C ASP A 37 -14.33 -0.70 -0.41
N PRO A 38 -14.80 -0.25 0.76
CA PRO A 38 -14.46 -0.87 2.04
C PRO A 38 -14.97 -2.31 2.16
N ILE A 39 -16.10 -2.66 1.53
CA ILE A 39 -16.64 -4.02 1.52
C ILE A 39 -15.74 -4.94 0.67
N GLU A 40 -15.30 -4.47 -0.50
CA GLU A 40 -14.34 -5.25 -1.32
C GLU A 40 -13.00 -5.41 -0.61
N THR A 41 -12.56 -4.39 0.12
CA THR A 41 -11.34 -4.41 0.92
C THR A 41 -11.43 -5.44 2.05
N GLU A 42 -12.55 -5.51 2.76
CA GLU A 42 -12.78 -6.50 3.81
C GLU A 42 -12.83 -7.93 3.25
N ASN A 43 -13.57 -8.15 2.16
CA ASN A 43 -13.64 -9.45 1.49
C ASN A 43 -12.26 -9.93 1.02
N PHE A 44 -11.41 -9.00 0.56
CA PHE A 44 -10.03 -9.29 0.19
C PHE A 44 -9.20 -9.67 1.43
N ALA A 45 -9.32 -8.95 2.54
CA ALA A 45 -8.62 -9.25 3.79
C ALA A 45 -8.99 -10.64 4.34
N GLU A 46 -10.29 -10.98 4.36
CA GLU A 46 -10.77 -12.31 4.76
C GLU A 46 -10.21 -13.43 3.86
N SER A 47 -10.16 -13.17 2.55
CA SER A 47 -9.60 -14.12 1.57
C SER A 47 -8.11 -14.37 1.81
N VAL A 48 -7.33 -13.31 2.09
CA VAL A 48 -5.91 -13.40 2.45
C VAL A 48 -5.73 -14.18 3.75
N ALA A 49 -6.51 -13.87 4.79
CA ALA A 49 -6.45 -14.55 6.08
C ALA A 49 -6.78 -16.05 5.96
N SER A 50 -7.76 -16.41 5.11
CA SER A 50 -8.12 -17.79 4.80
C SER A 50 -6.98 -18.57 4.14
N ILE A 51 -6.27 -17.96 3.18
CA ILE A 51 -5.11 -18.57 2.53
C ILE A 51 -3.95 -18.74 3.52
N ALA A 52 -3.63 -17.72 4.31
CA ALA A 52 -2.55 -17.76 5.28
C ALA A 52 -2.81 -18.82 6.36
N THR A 53 -4.02 -18.88 6.90
CA THR A 53 -4.44 -19.90 7.89
C THR A 53 -4.25 -21.34 7.37
N LYS A 54 -4.45 -21.57 6.06
CA LYS A 54 -4.28 -22.89 5.45
C LYS A 54 -2.82 -23.27 5.21
N ARG A 55 -1.93 -22.30 5.00
CA ARG A 55 -0.53 -22.52 4.61
C ARG A 55 0.43 -22.47 5.79
N GLU A 56 0.16 -21.58 6.73
CA GLU A 56 1.00 -21.34 7.90
C GLU A 56 0.80 -22.42 8.97
N LYS A 57 1.90 -22.85 9.59
CA LYS A 57 1.90 -23.96 10.55
C LYS A 57 1.74 -23.47 11.98
N ASN A 58 1.40 -24.38 12.90
CA ASN A 58 1.48 -24.16 14.35
C ASN A 58 0.71 -22.94 14.87
N SER A 59 -0.38 -22.56 14.20
CA SER A 59 -1.18 -21.36 14.49
C SER A 59 -0.38 -20.04 14.47
N SER A 60 0.73 -19.96 13.72
CA SER A 60 1.58 -18.77 13.67
C SER A 60 0.81 -17.54 13.17
N PHE A 61 -0.01 -17.72 12.13
CA PHE A 61 -0.81 -16.64 11.57
C PHE A 61 -1.85 -16.10 12.55
N GLN A 62 -2.59 -16.95 13.26
CA GLN A 62 -3.58 -16.49 14.25
C GLN A 62 -2.92 -15.78 15.44
N LYS A 63 -1.73 -16.23 15.86
CA LYS A 63 -0.94 -15.51 16.89
C LYS A 63 -0.54 -14.13 16.40
N PHE A 64 -0.15 -14.01 15.14
CA PHE A 64 0.19 -12.73 14.52
C PHE A 64 -1.04 -11.80 14.40
N GLN A 65 -2.21 -12.32 14.03
CA GLN A 65 -3.46 -11.53 14.02
C GLN A 65 -3.75 -10.93 15.40
N LYS A 66 -3.71 -11.74 16.47
CA LYS A 66 -3.90 -11.26 17.85
C LYS A 66 -2.87 -10.22 18.27
N TRP A 67 -1.63 -10.37 17.82
CA TRP A 67 -0.57 -9.40 18.06
C TRP A 67 -0.87 -8.08 17.35
N LEU A 68 -1.29 -8.12 16.08
CA LEU A 68 -1.70 -6.92 15.33
C LEU A 68 -2.86 -6.19 16.00
N ASP A 69 -3.88 -6.92 16.44
CA ASP A 69 -5.06 -6.36 17.11
C ASP A 69 -4.69 -5.66 18.44
N TYR A 70 -3.67 -6.17 19.14
CA TYR A 70 -3.24 -5.64 20.43
C TYR A 70 -2.30 -4.43 20.31
N TYR A 71 -1.36 -4.45 19.36
CA TYR A 71 -0.30 -3.43 19.25
C TYR A 71 -0.56 -2.34 18.21
N GLY A 72 -1.54 -2.53 17.32
CA GLY A 72 -1.96 -1.50 16.39
C GLY A 72 -2.64 -0.30 17.08
N PRO A 73 -2.96 0.77 16.33
CA PRO A 73 -2.83 0.91 14.88
C PRO A 73 -1.41 1.23 14.40
N PHE A 74 -1.13 0.97 13.12
CA PHE A 74 0.13 1.35 12.46
C PHE A 74 -0.16 2.12 11.18
N GLU A 75 0.60 3.17 10.92
CA GLU A 75 0.48 3.93 9.66
C GLU A 75 1.26 3.29 8.50
N ALA A 76 2.24 2.46 8.81
CA ALA A 76 3.07 1.78 7.84
C ALA A 76 3.52 0.40 8.31
N VAL A 77 3.62 -0.53 7.36
CA VAL A 77 4.20 -1.86 7.53
C VAL A 77 5.40 -1.97 6.60
N VAL A 78 6.53 -2.44 7.12
CA VAL A 78 7.78 -2.55 6.35
C VAL A 78 8.12 -4.02 6.14
N ASP A 79 8.22 -4.46 4.87
CA ASP A 79 8.87 -5.72 4.52
C ASP A 79 10.39 -5.57 4.72
N ALA A 80 10.84 -5.89 5.92
CA ALA A 80 12.23 -5.75 6.33
C ALA A 80 13.17 -6.68 5.52
N ALA A 81 12.70 -7.86 5.10
CA ALA A 81 13.49 -8.79 4.29
C ALA A 81 13.78 -8.18 2.92
N ASN A 82 12.76 -7.62 2.27
CA ASN A 82 12.91 -6.92 1.00
C ASN A 82 13.86 -5.71 1.14
N VAL A 83 13.61 -4.82 2.11
CA VAL A 83 14.41 -3.61 2.31
C VAL A 83 15.87 -3.94 2.62
N GLY A 84 16.11 -4.93 3.49
CA GLY A 84 17.45 -5.34 3.90
C GLY A 84 18.25 -5.99 2.76
N LEU A 85 17.59 -6.59 1.77
CA LEU A 85 18.22 -7.27 0.63
C LEU A 85 18.18 -6.46 -0.68
N PHE A 86 17.38 -5.41 -0.78
CA PHE A 86 17.21 -4.65 -2.02
C PHE A 86 18.53 -4.08 -2.52
N SER A 87 18.96 -4.56 -3.69
CA SER A 87 20.24 -4.26 -4.34
C SER A 87 21.48 -4.61 -3.51
N GLN A 88 21.38 -5.55 -2.55
CA GLN A 88 22.49 -5.97 -1.70
C GLN A 88 22.81 -7.46 -1.86
N ARG A 89 24.10 -7.81 -1.72
CA ARG A 89 24.54 -9.22 -1.73
C ARG A 89 24.33 -9.93 -0.40
N ARG A 90 24.17 -9.16 0.68
CA ARG A 90 23.95 -9.65 2.04
C ARG A 90 22.91 -8.75 2.71
N PHE A 91 22.21 -9.30 3.69
CA PHE A 91 21.23 -8.55 4.46
C PHE A 91 21.87 -7.36 5.17
N MET A 92 21.31 -6.15 5.00
CA MET A 92 21.81 -4.91 5.59
C MET A 92 20.79 -4.28 6.55
N PRO A 93 20.91 -4.51 7.87
CA PRO A 93 20.02 -3.92 8.87
C PRO A 93 20.00 -2.38 8.84
N SER A 94 21.12 -1.75 8.49
CA SER A 94 21.20 -0.29 8.39
C SER A 94 20.26 0.30 7.33
N LYS A 95 19.95 -0.41 6.25
CA LYS A 95 18.99 0.05 5.24
C LYS A 95 17.57 0.05 5.77
N ILE A 96 17.22 -0.93 6.60
CA ILE A 96 15.92 -0.98 7.28
C ILE A 96 15.77 0.24 8.19
N ASN A 97 16.79 0.54 9.01
CA ASN A 97 16.78 1.71 9.88
C ASN A 97 16.65 3.02 9.10
N ALA A 98 17.31 3.15 7.95
CA ALA A 98 17.20 4.34 7.10
C ALA A 98 15.76 4.53 6.58
N VAL A 99 15.12 3.47 6.08
CA VAL A 99 13.73 3.51 5.61
C VAL A 99 12.76 3.82 6.75
N VAL A 100 12.91 3.15 7.88
CA VAL A 100 12.06 3.35 9.08
C VAL A 100 12.16 4.78 9.58
N ASN A 101 13.38 5.33 9.66
CA ASN A 101 13.57 6.72 10.07
C ASN A 101 13.02 7.71 9.03
N GLY A 102 13.13 7.41 7.74
CA GLY A 102 12.52 8.22 6.68
C GLY A 102 10.99 8.25 6.80
N ILE A 103 10.35 7.09 6.99
CA ILE A 103 8.90 7.00 7.20
C ILE A 103 8.47 7.82 8.42
N ARG A 104 9.18 7.72 9.55
CA ARG A 104 8.91 8.51 10.76
C ARG A 104 8.99 10.03 10.57
N GLN A 105 9.74 10.50 9.59
CA GLN A 105 9.84 11.94 9.28
C GLN A 105 8.66 12.43 8.43
N ILE A 106 8.02 11.53 7.67
CA ILE A 106 6.90 11.83 6.77
C ILE A 106 5.56 11.64 7.50
N ALA A 107 5.50 10.61 8.36
CA ALA A 107 4.34 10.29 9.16
C ALA A 107 4.11 11.36 10.25
N SER A 108 2.87 11.86 10.32
CA SER A 108 2.43 12.75 11.40
C SER A 108 2.29 12.03 12.75
N PHE A 109 2.28 10.68 12.77
CA PHE A 109 2.25 9.86 13.98
C PHE A 109 3.47 8.91 14.06
N LYS A 110 3.80 8.48 15.29
CA LYS A 110 5.13 7.94 15.67
C LYS A 110 5.27 6.41 15.62
N GLU A 111 4.22 5.67 15.26
CA GLU A 111 4.13 4.23 15.49
C GLU A 111 4.26 3.41 14.20
N MET A 112 5.23 2.49 14.18
CA MET A 112 5.56 1.64 13.02
C MET A 112 5.65 0.18 13.43
N ALA A 113 5.04 -0.71 12.64
CA ALA A 113 5.29 -2.14 12.73
C ALA A 113 6.53 -2.50 11.91
N THR A 114 7.69 -2.56 12.57
CA THR A 114 8.89 -3.18 12.00
C THR A 114 8.99 -4.60 12.52
N HIS A 115 8.27 -5.53 11.91
CA HIS A 115 8.48 -6.95 12.17
C HIS A 115 9.21 -7.57 10.98
N CYS A 116 10.41 -8.10 11.23
CA CYS A 116 10.96 -9.13 10.37
C CYS A 116 10.07 -10.37 10.55
N PHE A 117 9.23 -10.67 9.56
CA PHE A 117 8.74 -12.03 9.40
C PHE A 117 9.97 -12.91 9.12
N ALA A 118 10.34 -13.71 10.11
CA ALA A 118 11.26 -14.83 9.96
C ALA A 118 10.44 -16.11 10.01
#